data_AF-A0A450SMY0-F1
#
_entry.id   AF-A0A450SMY0-F1
#
_cell.length_a   1.000
_cell.length_b   1.000
_cell.length_c   1.000
_cell.angle_alpha   90.00
_cell.angle_beta   90.00
_cell.angle_gamma   90.00
#
_symmetry.space_group_name_H-M   'P 1'
#
loop_
_entity.id
_entity.type
_entity.pdbx_description
1 polymer ?
#
loop_
_entity_poly.entity_id
_entity_poly.type
_entity_poly.pdbx_seq_one_letter_code
_entity_poly.pdbx_strand_id
1 'polypeptide(L)'
;MTKKPARQIISFDWAIKTVLRDKANFDVLEGFLTALLKRPITVLDMLEGESNQPDEAAKYNRVDLLAKTEDNERIIVEVQYLSEMAYLKRL
;
A
#
# COMPACT_ATOMS: atom_id res chain seq x y z
N MET A 1 20.32 -19.53 -29.21
CA MET A 1 19.97 -18.28 -28.51
C MET A 1 19.04 -18.63 -27.36
N THR A 2 19.49 -18.54 -26.11
CA THR A 2 18.67 -18.81 -24.94
C THR A 2 17.74 -17.61 -24.70
N LYS A 3 16.42 -17.82 -24.81
CA LYS A 3 15.42 -16.80 -24.46
C LYS A 3 15.55 -16.52 -22.96
N LYS A 4 15.94 -15.30 -22.58
CA LYS A 4 15.80 -14.85 -21.18
C LYS A 4 14.32 -15.00 -20.81
N PRO A 5 13.97 -15.60 -19.65
CA PRO A 5 12.58 -15.62 -19.20
C PRO A 5 12.12 -14.17 -19.09
N ALA A 6 10.92 -13.88 -19.63
CA ALA A 6 10.32 -12.57 -19.49
C ALA A 6 10.14 -12.28 -17.99
N ARG A 7 10.72 -11.18 -17.51
CA ARG A 7 10.56 -10.78 -16.11
C ARG A 7 9.09 -10.47 -15.88
N GLN A 8 8.43 -11.25 -15.03
CA GLN A 8 7.09 -10.90 -14.55
C GLN A 8 7.23 -9.67 -13.67
N ILE A 9 6.70 -8.55 -14.15
CA ILE A 9 6.62 -7.30 -13.39
C ILE A 9 5.20 -7.23 -12.83
N ILE A 10 5.09 -7.04 -11.52
CA ILE A 10 3.83 -6.72 -10.88
C ILE A 10 3.66 -5.21 -10.86
N SER A 11 2.50 -4.73 -11.28
CA SER A 11 2.15 -3.32 -11.13
C SER A 11 1.74 -3.05 -9.68
N PHE A 12 1.98 -1.84 -9.21
CA PHE A 12 1.71 -1.48 -7.82
C PHE A 12 0.21 -1.50 -7.49
N ASP A 13 -0.64 -1.16 -8.46
CA ASP A 13 -2.10 -1.25 -8.32
C ASP A 13 -2.56 -2.70 -8.11
N TRP A 14 -1.95 -3.66 -8.82
CA TRP A 14 -2.23 -5.07 -8.63
C TRP A 14 -1.73 -5.55 -7.26
N ALA A 15 -0.54 -5.10 -6.84
CA ALA A 15 0.02 -5.44 -5.52
C ALA A 15 -0.87 -4.94 -4.36
N ILE A 16 -1.42 -3.72 -4.43
CA ILE A 16 -2.35 -3.18 -3.43
C ILE A 16 -3.64 -4.02 -3.34
N LYS A 17 -4.11 -4.55 -4.47
CA LYS A 17 -5.33 -5.36 -4.53
C LYS A 17 -5.15 -6.78 -3.99
N THR A 18 -3.93 -7.30 -4.00
CA THR A 18 -3.66 -8.72 -3.79
C THR A 18 -2.62 -8.93 -2.69
N VAL A 19 -1.36 -8.67 -3.01
CA VAL A 19 -0.19 -8.96 -2.16
C VAL A 19 -0.22 -8.18 -0.85
N LEU A 20 -0.44 -6.87 -0.92
CA LEU A 20 -0.30 -5.96 0.25
C LEU A 20 -1.46 -6.05 1.25
N ARG A 21 -2.51 -6.83 0.93
CA ARG A 21 -3.62 -7.12 1.85
C ARG A 21 -3.38 -8.37 2.69
N ASP A 22 -2.39 -9.19 2.36
CA ASP A 22 -2.05 -10.33 3.18
C ASP A 22 -1.17 -9.89 4.35
N LYS A 23 -1.55 -10.27 5.58
CA LYS A 23 -0.76 -9.99 6.79
C LYS A 23 0.64 -10.62 6.71
N ALA A 24 0.81 -11.70 5.93
CA ALA A 24 2.11 -12.31 5.70
C ALA A 24 3.08 -11.42 4.90
N ASN A 25 2.58 -10.41 4.19
CA ASN A 25 3.37 -9.51 3.33
C ASN A 25 3.57 -8.11 3.96
N PHE A 26 3.37 -7.97 5.27
CA PHE A 26 3.57 -6.68 5.96
C PHE A 26 5.02 -6.22 5.93
N ASP A 27 5.98 -7.14 5.85
CA ASP A 27 7.41 -6.85 5.69
C ASP A 27 7.70 -6.00 4.44
N VAL A 28 6.99 -6.23 3.34
CA VAL A 28 7.09 -5.42 2.12
C VAL A 28 6.63 -3.98 2.37
N LEU A 29 5.52 -3.80 3.08
CA LEU A 29 4.98 -2.48 3.42
C LEU A 29 5.88 -1.75 4.42
N GLU A 30 6.36 -2.44 5.45
CA GLU A 30 7.29 -1.89 6.43
C GLU A 30 8.59 -1.42 5.77
N GLY A 31 9.17 -2.23 4.88
CA GLY A 31 10.36 -1.87 4.12
C GLY A 31 10.13 -0.67 3.21
N PHE A 32 9.00 -0.62 2.51
CA PHE A 32 8.62 0.51 1.66
C PHE A 32 8.46 1.81 2.46
N LEU A 33 7.71 1.77 3.56
CA LEU A 33 7.47 2.94 4.41
C LEU A 33 8.74 3.41 5.11
N THR A 34 9.58 2.46 5.54
CA THR A 34 10.88 2.78 6.14
C THR A 34 11.80 3.47 5.14
N ALA A 35 11.85 2.99 3.89
CA ALA A 35 12.62 3.62 2.83
C ALA A 35 12.11 5.02 2.48
N LEU A 36 10.78 5.20 2.43
CA LEU A 36 10.15 6.47 2.06
C LEU A 36 10.31 7.53 3.17
N LEU A 37 10.02 7.17 4.42
CA LEU A 37 10.01 8.08 5.56
C LEU A 37 11.38 8.22 6.23
N LYS A 38 12.37 7.42 5.80
CA LYS A 38 13.73 7.40 6.38
C LYS A 38 13.76 7.15 7.89
N ARG A 39 12.77 6.42 8.39
CA ARG A 39 12.64 6.03 9.81
C ARG A 39 12.04 4.64 9.90
N PRO A 40 12.40 3.81 10.89
CA PRO A 40 11.81 2.48 11.06
C PRO A 40 10.30 2.55 11.27
N ILE A 41 9.56 1.78 10.48
CA ILE A 41 8.11 1.65 10.59
C ILE A 41 7.76 0.18 10.81
N THR A 42 6.92 -0.10 11.81
CA THR A 42 6.35 -1.42 12.05
C THR A 42 4.84 -1.36 11.85
N VAL A 43 4.30 -2.19 10.96
CA VAL A 43 2.86 -2.31 10.74
C VAL A 43 2.27 -3.14 11.88
N LEU A 44 1.25 -2.59 12.55
CA LEU A 44 0.58 -3.23 13.69
C LEU A 44 -0.66 -3.97 13.25
N ASP A 45 -1.48 -3.35 12.40
CA ASP A 45 -2.65 -3.98 11.83
C ASP A 45 -3.03 -3.29 10.52
N MET A 46 -3.81 -3.99 9.71
CA MET A 46 -4.51 -3.37 8.60
C MET A 46 -5.88 -2.96 9.11
N LEU A 47 -6.22 -1.70 8.91
CA LEU A 47 -7.52 -1.18 9.29
C LEU A 47 -8.51 -1.65 8.24
N GLU A 48 -9.25 -2.71 8.57
CA GLU A 48 -10.43 -3.12 7.81
C GLU A 48 -11.55 -2.10 8.08
N GLY A 49 -11.41 -0.91 7.47
CA GLY A 49 -12.27 0.24 7.68
C GLY A 49 -13.17 0.50 6.48
N GLU A 50 -14.45 0.21 6.66
CA GLU A 50 -15.63 0.85 6.05
C GLU A 50 -15.37 1.85 4.91
N SER A 51 -15.62 1.43 3.65
CA SER A 51 -15.87 2.40 2.58
C SER A 51 -17.33 2.32 2.17
N ASN A 52 -18.14 3.20 2.73
CA ASN A 52 -19.42 3.58 2.15
C ASN A 52 -19.21 4.47 0.89
N GLN A 53 -18.13 4.23 0.12
CA GLN A 53 -17.84 4.95 -1.11
C GLN A 53 -18.65 4.30 -2.25
N PRO A 54 -19.39 5.10 -3.04
CA PRO A 54 -20.25 4.58 -4.10
C PRO A 54 -19.49 3.94 -5.27
N ASP A 55 -18.16 4.10 -5.31
CA ASP A 55 -17.31 3.63 -6.40
C ASP A 55 -16.48 2.42 -5.96
N GLU A 56 -16.99 1.23 -6.28
CA GLU A 56 -16.34 -0.07 -6.06
C GLU A 56 -14.88 -0.07 -6.53
N ALA A 57 -14.53 0.63 -7.62
CA ALA A 57 -13.17 0.64 -8.14
C ALA A 57 -12.17 1.37 -7.23
N ALA A 58 -12.62 2.42 -6.53
CA ALA A 58 -11.78 3.17 -5.59
C ALA A 58 -11.47 2.37 -4.32
N LYS A 59 -12.42 1.54 -3.88
CA LYS A 59 -12.28 0.66 -2.71
C LYS A 59 -11.11 -0.32 -2.81
N TYR A 60 -10.88 -0.88 -4.00
CA TYR A 60 -9.82 -1.87 -4.19
C TYR A 60 -8.41 -1.27 -4.34
N ASN A 61 -8.30 0.02 -4.69
CA ASN A 61 -7.03 0.71 -4.91
C ASN A 61 -6.43 1.37 -3.65
N ARG A 62 -7.00 1.11 -2.47
CA ARG A 62 -6.56 1.69 -1.20
C ARG A 62 -6.39 0.64 -0.11
N VAL A 63 -5.36 0.82 0.72
CA VAL A 63 -5.13 0.06 1.96
C VAL A 63 -4.79 1.03 3.10
N ASP A 64 -5.48 0.87 4.23
CA ASP A 64 -5.27 1.66 5.44
C ASP A 64 -4.50 0.82 6.48
N LEU A 65 -3.41 1.37 7.00
CA LEU A 65 -2.50 0.68 7.92
C LEU A 65 -2.42 1.44 9.23
N LEU A 66 -2.55 0.71 10.34
CA LEU A 66 -2.08 1.17 11.64
C LEU A 66 -0.62 0.74 11.78
N ALA A 67 0.27 1.70 11.98
CA ALA A 67 1.68 1.44 12.17
C ALA A 67 2.22 2.17 13.40
N LYS A 68 3.45 1.85 13.78
CA LYS A 68 4.20 2.58 14.79
C LYS A 68 5.60 2.91 14.32
N THR A 69 6.14 3.99 14.88
CA THR A 69 7.55 4.37 14.75
C THR A 69 8.40 3.70 15.83
N GLU A 70 9.72 3.86 15.74
CA GLU A 70 10.65 3.43 16.78
C GLU A 70 10.37 4.08 18.16
N ASP A 71 9.86 5.32 18.17
CA ASP A 71 9.49 6.05 19.39
C ASP A 71 8.14 5.62 20.00
N ASN A 72 7.53 4.54 19.47
CA ASN A 72 6.18 4.08 19.80
C ASN A 72 5.06 5.07 19.46
N GLU A 73 5.33 6.08 18.63
CA GLU A 73 4.28 6.92 18.04
C GLU A 73 3.40 6.06 17.14
N ARG A 74 2.08 6.07 17.36
CA ARG A 74 1.12 5.40 16.48
C ARG A 74 0.75 6.33 15.33
N ILE A 75 0.85 5.81 14.11
CA ILE A 75 0.51 6.52 12.89
C ILE A 75 -0.49 5.72 12.07
N ILE A 76 -1.35 6.42 11.34
CA ILE A 76 -2.20 5.82 10.31
C ILE A 76 -1.58 6.17 8.96
N VAL A 77 -1.44 5.16 8.10
CA VAL A 77 -0.89 5.31 6.76
C VAL A 77 -1.93 4.82 5.75
N GLU A 78 -2.41 5.72 4.90
CA GLU A 78 -3.26 5.39 3.76
C GLU A 78 -2.37 5.23 2.52
N VAL A 79 -2.30 4.02 1.96
CA VAL A 79 -1.66 3.77 0.67
C VAL A 79 -2.72 3.74 -0.40
N GLN A 80 -2.66 4.67 -1.35
CA GLN A 80 -3.66 4.79 -2.41
C GLN A 80 -3.01 4.88 -3.80
N TYR A 81 -3.58 4.14 -4.74
CA TYR A 81 -3.28 4.27 -6.17
C TYR A 81 -4.37 5.08 -6.87
N LEU A 82 -4.01 6.26 -7.38
CA LEU A 82 -4.88 7.14 -8.14
C LEU A 82 -4.39 7.25 -9.59
N SER A 83 -5.32 7.41 -10.52
CA SER A 83 -4.95 7.93 -11.84
C SER A 83 -4.50 9.39 -11.73
N GLU A 84 -3.65 9.83 -12.65
CA GLU A 84 -3.16 11.21 -12.70
C GLU A 84 -4.30 12.23 -12.71
N MET A 85 -5.37 11.95 -13.46
CA MET A 85 -6.58 12.79 -13.47
C MET A 85 -7.28 12.84 -12.11
N ALA A 86 -7.30 11.74 -11.36
CA ALA A 86 -7.90 11.71 -10.03
C ALA A 86 -7.04 12.47 -8.99
N TYR A 87 -5.71 12.42 -9.13
CA TYR A 87 -4.79 13.21 -8.33
C TYR A 87 -4.99 14.72 -8.56
N LEU A 88 -5.03 15.17 -9.81
CA LEU A 88 -5.23 16.58 -10.17
C LEU A 88 -6.56 17.17 -9.67
N LYS A 89 -7.60 16.35 -9.50
CA LYS A 89 -8.88 16.80 -8.93
C LYS A 89 -8.87 17.03 -7.41
N ARG A 90 -7.82 16.58 -6.71
CA ARG A 90 -7.70 16.68 -5.25
C ARG A 90 -6.73 17.78 -4.78
N LEU A 91 -5.97 18.38 -5.70
CA LEU A 91 -5.15 19.57 -5.45
C LEU A 91 -5.97 20.84 -5.72
#